data_AF-A0A0N7L4Q2-F1
#
_entry.id   AF-A0A0N7L4Q2-F1
#
_cell.length_a   1.000
_cell.length_b   1.000
_cell.length_c   1.000
_cell.angle_alpha   90.00
_cell.angle_beta   90.00
_cell.angle_gamma   90.00
#
_symmetry.space_group_name_H-M   'P 1'
#
loop_
_entity.id
_entity.type
_entity.pdbx_description
1 polymer ?
#
loop_
_entity_poly.entity_id
_entity_poly.type
_entity_poly.pdbx_seq_one_letter_code
_entity_poly.pdbx_strand_id
1 'polypeptide(L)'
;MDSQGSNAERTVRYLHEERLKQGSGQADKTLPCRWFLDRSFYCVTPGNQLEHFYRYGQVDECKHTWRNMYLCYRASMMTEEKRQNFLQDTPLDASKQPYVTDVWEEKEVPGW
;
A
#
# COMPACT_ATOMS: atom_id res chain seq x y z
N MET A 1 0.95 3.43 -17.39
CA MET A 1 0.95 3.74 -15.94
C MET A 1 2.39 3.90 -15.51
N ASP A 2 2.72 5.02 -14.90
CA ASP A 2 4.07 5.27 -14.37
C ASP A 2 4.31 4.41 -13.12
N SER A 3 5.55 3.99 -12.89
CA SER A 3 5.95 3.16 -11.72
C SER A 3 5.41 3.72 -10.39
N GLN A 4 5.38 5.06 -10.28
CA GLN A 4 4.91 5.76 -9.10
C GLN A 4 3.43 5.53 -8.82
N GLY A 5 2.58 5.50 -9.86
CA GLY A 5 1.15 5.19 -9.74
C GLY A 5 0.93 3.76 -9.27
N SER A 6 1.64 2.79 -9.88
CA SER A 6 1.50 1.37 -9.53
C SER A 6 1.88 1.06 -8.08
N ASN A 7 2.94 1.67 -7.54
CA ASN A 7 3.35 1.45 -6.16
C ASN A 7 2.43 2.13 -5.13
N ALA A 8 1.83 3.28 -5.48
CA ALA A 8 0.83 3.96 -4.66
C ALA A 8 -0.45 3.14 -4.58
N GLU A 9 -0.91 2.64 -5.72
CA GLU A 9 -2.08 1.77 -5.82
C GLU A 9 -1.93 0.49 -5.00
N ARG A 10 -0.78 -0.18 -5.08
CA ARG A 10 -0.49 -1.37 -4.25
C ARG A 10 -0.57 -1.08 -2.76
N THR A 11 -0.10 0.10 -2.34
CA THR A 11 -0.17 0.53 -0.94
C THR A 11 -1.62 0.68 -0.48
N VAL A 12 -2.42 1.41 -1.25
CA VAL A 12 -3.84 1.64 -0.94
C VAL A 12 -4.61 0.32 -0.90
N ARG A 13 -4.35 -0.58 -1.86
CA ARG A 13 -4.95 -1.91 -1.91
C ARG A 13 -4.62 -2.74 -0.68
N TYR A 14 -3.36 -2.82 -0.30
CA TYR A 14 -2.95 -3.56 0.90
C TYR A 14 -3.63 -3.03 2.16
N LEU A 15 -3.67 -1.70 2.35
CA LEU A 15 -4.33 -1.09 3.50
C LEU A 15 -5.84 -1.33 3.52
N HIS A 16 -6.48 -1.36 2.35
CA HIS A 16 -7.89 -1.71 2.22
C HIS A 16 -8.15 -3.16 2.62
N GLU A 17 -7.35 -4.10 2.11
CA GLU A 17 -7.44 -5.52 2.45
C GLU A 17 -7.21 -5.76 3.96
N GLU A 18 -6.23 -5.10 4.56
CA GLU A 18 -5.98 -5.17 6.00
C GLU A 18 -7.16 -4.62 6.82
N ARG A 19 -7.81 -3.54 6.37
CA ARG A 19 -9.03 -3.04 7.01
C ARG A 19 -10.17 -4.04 6.96
N LEU A 20 -10.40 -4.66 5.80
CA LEU A 20 -11.45 -5.67 5.65
C LEU A 20 -11.22 -6.84 6.61
N LYS A 21 -9.97 -7.31 6.76
CA LYS A 21 -9.61 -8.36 7.73
C LYS A 21 -9.84 -7.93 9.18
N GLN A 22 -9.58 -6.68 9.54
CA GLN A 22 -9.79 -6.18 10.90
C GLN A 22 -11.27 -6.12 11.31
N GLY A 23 -12.20 -6.14 10.36
CA GLY A 23 -13.65 -6.19 10.61
C GLY A 23 -14.15 -7.44 11.35
N SER A 24 -13.31 -8.44 11.60
CA SER A 24 -13.72 -9.73 12.19
C SER A 24 -13.26 -10.00 13.64
N GLY A 25 -12.75 -9.02 14.41
CA GLY A 25 -12.62 -9.28 15.86
C GLY A 25 -11.70 -8.42 16.73
N GLN A 26 -10.80 -7.59 16.21
CA GLN A 26 -10.04 -6.64 17.04
C GLN A 26 -9.42 -5.58 16.13
N ALA A 27 -9.83 -4.32 16.27
CA ALA A 27 -9.24 -3.20 15.55
C ALA A 27 -7.85 -2.91 16.13
N ASP A 28 -6.84 -3.66 15.68
CA ASP A 28 -5.47 -3.33 16.03
C ASP A 28 -5.10 -2.02 15.33
N LYS A 29 -4.96 -0.95 16.12
CA LYS A 29 -4.65 0.41 15.65
C LYS A 29 -3.20 0.54 15.16
N THR A 30 -2.46 -0.57 15.13
CA THR A 30 -1.08 -0.63 14.70
C THR A 30 -0.98 -0.47 13.19
N LEU A 31 -0.06 0.38 12.75
CA LEU A 31 0.23 0.52 11.32
C LEU A 31 1.08 -0.68 10.86
N PRO A 32 0.83 -1.26 9.68
CA PRO A 32 1.57 -2.41 9.16
C PRO A 32 2.95 -2.01 8.60
N CYS A 33 3.79 -1.34 9.40
CA CYS A 33 5.10 -0.82 8.97
C CYS A 33 6.09 -1.91 8.54
N ARG A 34 5.94 -3.13 9.08
CA ARG A 34 6.72 -4.28 8.63
C ARG A 34 6.55 -4.54 7.13
N TRP A 35 5.31 -4.49 6.63
CA TRP A 35 5.05 -4.72 5.21
C TRP A 35 5.71 -3.65 4.33
N PHE A 36 5.66 -2.38 4.76
CA PHE A 36 6.31 -1.30 4.04
C PHE A 36 7.84 -1.41 4.01
N LEU A 37 8.45 -1.93 5.08
CA LEU A 37 9.88 -2.25 5.13
C LEU A 37 10.22 -3.34 4.11
N ASP A 38 9.53 -4.49 4.21
CA ASP A 38 9.76 -5.64 3.35
C ASP A 38 9.55 -5.26 1.87
N ARG A 39 8.54 -4.45 1.57
CA ARG A 39 8.25 -3.94 0.23
C ARG A 39 9.36 -3.03 -0.31
N SER A 40 9.96 -2.21 0.55
CA SER A 40 11.06 -1.31 0.16
C SER A 40 12.32 -2.11 -0.18
N PHE A 41 12.64 -3.13 0.62
CA PHE A 41 13.75 -4.04 0.31
C PHE A 41 13.47 -4.90 -0.92
N TYR A 42 12.24 -5.39 -1.09
CA TYR A 42 11.85 -6.13 -2.28
C TYR A 42 12.05 -5.30 -3.55
N CYS A 43 11.74 -4.00 -3.49
CA CYS A 43 11.90 -3.10 -4.64
C CYS A 43 13.34 -3.07 -5.16
N VAL A 44 14.34 -3.04 -4.28
CA VAL A 44 15.76 -2.96 -4.68
C VAL A 44 16.34 -4.28 -5.15
N THR A 45 15.61 -5.40 -5.03
CA THR A 45 16.12 -6.70 -5.45
C THR A 45 16.31 -6.77 -6.97
N PRO A 46 17.39 -7.43 -7.46
CA PRO A 46 17.64 -7.55 -8.90
C PRO A 46 16.49 -8.22 -9.67
N GLY A 47 15.84 -9.23 -9.06
CA GLY A 47 14.73 -9.94 -9.68
C GLY A 47 13.53 -9.03 -9.94
N ASN A 48 13.11 -8.25 -8.94
CA ASN A 48 12.00 -7.30 -9.09
C ASN A 48 12.35 -6.19 -10.10
N GLN A 49 13.59 -5.69 -10.07
CA GLN A 49 14.04 -4.65 -11.00
C GLN A 49 14.10 -5.16 -12.45
N LEU A 50 14.49 -6.42 -12.66
CA LEU A 50 14.48 -7.05 -13.98
C LEU A 50 13.04 -7.23 -14.50
N GLU A 51 12.12 -7.70 -13.67
CA GLU A 51 10.70 -7.83 -14.03
C GLU A 51 10.10 -6.46 -14.37
N HIS A 52 10.39 -5.45 -13.56
CA HIS A 52 9.92 -4.09 -13.77
C HIS A 52 10.46 -3.50 -15.08
N PHE A 53 11.76 -3.68 -15.34
CA PHE A 53 12.38 -3.27 -16.60
C PHE A 53 11.78 -3.99 -17.80
N TYR A 54 11.54 -5.30 -17.70
CA TYR A 54 10.89 -6.07 -18.76
C TYR A 54 9.48 -5.55 -19.09
N ARG A 55 8.69 -5.20 -18.07
CA ARG A 55 7.30 -4.73 -18.27
C ARG A 55 7.19 -3.28 -18.72
N TYR A 56 8.02 -2.40 -18.15
CA TYR A 56 7.85 -0.95 -18.29
C TYR A 56 9.02 -0.26 -19.02
N GLY A 57 10.08 -0.99 -19.38
CA GLY A 57 11.25 -0.45 -20.07
C GLY A 57 12.14 0.44 -19.21
N GLN A 58 11.91 0.51 -17.90
CA GLN A 58 12.65 1.35 -16.96
C GLN A 58 12.85 0.65 -15.62
N VAL A 59 13.95 0.98 -14.94
CA VAL A 59 14.22 0.54 -13.57
C VAL A 59 13.36 1.37 -12.61
N ASP A 60 12.81 0.74 -11.57
CA ASP A 60 12.05 1.45 -10.54
C ASP A 60 13.01 2.18 -9.59
N GLU A 61 12.81 3.48 -9.40
CA GLU A 61 13.60 4.27 -8.46
C GLU A 61 13.29 3.96 -6.98
N CYS A 62 12.25 3.16 -6.70
CA CYS A 62 11.82 2.78 -5.35
C CYS A 62 11.49 3.96 -4.41
N LYS A 63 11.47 5.20 -4.91
CA LYS A 63 11.24 6.41 -4.09
C LYS A 63 9.91 6.35 -3.34
N HIS A 64 8.89 5.80 -3.97
CA HIS A 64 7.55 5.69 -3.39
C HIS A 64 7.51 4.69 -2.23
N THR A 65 8.08 3.50 -2.38
CA THR A 65 8.11 2.48 -1.32
C THR A 65 8.90 2.96 -0.12
N TRP A 66 10.05 3.58 -0.36
CA TRP A 66 10.86 4.19 0.71
C TRP A 66 10.14 5.33 1.42
N ARG A 67 9.43 6.20 0.68
CA ARG A 67 8.61 7.26 1.27
C ARG A 67 7.51 6.68 2.16
N ASN A 68 6.82 5.64 1.71
CA ASN A 68 5.75 4.99 2.48
C ASN A 68 6.28 4.32 3.75
N MET A 69 7.44 3.67 3.67
CA MET A 69 8.14 3.12 4.83
C MET A 69 8.47 4.23 5.85
N TYR A 70 9.08 5.34 5.41
CA TYR A 70 9.40 6.47 6.27
C TYR A 70 8.14 7.08 6.91
N LEU A 71 7.09 7.30 6.12
CA LEU A 71 5.81 7.82 6.60
C LEU A 71 5.20 6.90 7.66
N CYS A 72 5.24 5.58 7.45
CA CYS A 72 4.71 4.61 8.41
C CYS A 72 5.45 4.68 9.76
N TYR A 73 6.77 4.61 9.74
CA TYR A 73 7.58 4.70 10.98
C TYR A 73 7.41 6.05 11.68
N ARG A 74 7.32 7.14 10.90
CA ARG A 74 7.09 8.46 11.49
C ARG A 74 5.70 8.55 12.12
N ALA A 75 4.68 8.03 11.46
CA ALA A 75 3.30 8.00 11.93
C ALA A 75 3.13 7.09 13.16
N SER A 76 3.90 6.01 13.29
CA SER A 76 3.83 5.12 14.46
C SER A 76 4.34 5.77 15.76
N MET A 77 5.13 6.84 15.67
CA MET A 77 5.62 7.60 16.82
C MET A 77 4.68 8.76 17.23
N MET A 78 3.62 9.02 16.46
CA MET A 78 2.68 10.11 16.71
C MET A 78 1.48 9.66 17.54
N THR A 79 0.83 10.62 18.22
CA THR A 79 -0.48 10.41 18.83
C THR A 79 -1.56 10.25 17.74
N GLU A 80 -2.67 9.57 18.05
CA GLU A 80 -3.72 9.24 17.08
C GLU A 80 -4.21 10.46 16.27
N GLU A 81 -4.52 11.56 16.96
CA GLU A 81 -5.02 12.79 16.33
C GLU A 81 -4.00 13.41 15.38
N LYS A 82 -2.72 13.46 15.78
CA LYS A 82 -1.64 13.98 14.94
C LYS A 82 -1.33 13.05 13.78
N ARG A 83 -1.44 11.74 14.01
CA ARG A 83 -1.23 10.70 13.01
C ARG A 83 -2.23 10.82 11.87
N GLN A 84 -3.51 10.95 12.18
CA GLN A 84 -4.55 11.11 11.16
C GLN A 84 -4.27 12.35 10.32
N ASN A 85 -4.06 13.50 10.95
CA ASN A 85 -3.72 14.76 10.27
C ASN A 85 -2.43 14.67 9.44
N PHE A 86 -1.40 13.96 9.91
CA PHE A 86 -0.14 13.77 9.20
C PHE A 86 -0.27 12.85 7.99
N LEU A 87 -1.15 11.85 8.07
CA LEU A 87 -1.40 10.90 7.00
C LEU A 87 -2.40 11.44 5.96
N GLN A 88 -3.13 12.52 6.26
CA GLN A 88 -3.96 13.21 5.25
C GLN A 88 -3.09 13.53 4.03
N ASP A 89 -3.66 13.32 2.84
CA ASP A 89 -3.02 13.44 1.53
C ASP A 89 -1.96 12.38 1.18
N THR A 90 -1.56 11.50 2.10
CA THR A 90 -0.63 10.41 1.79
C THR A 90 -1.35 9.17 1.22
N PRO A 91 -0.65 8.23 0.56
CA PRO A 91 -1.24 6.94 0.17
C PRO A 91 -1.59 6.05 1.38
N LEU A 92 -1.09 6.41 2.57
CA LEU A 92 -1.36 5.69 3.83
C LEU A 92 -2.63 6.18 4.51
N ASP A 93 -3.32 7.17 3.93
CA ASP A 93 -4.57 7.67 4.46
C ASP A 93 -5.65 6.57 4.43
N ALA A 94 -6.28 6.35 5.57
CA ALA A 94 -7.38 5.42 5.69
C ALA A 94 -8.61 5.86 4.86
N SER A 95 -8.79 7.14 4.61
CA SER A 95 -9.95 7.63 3.85
C SER A 95 -9.91 7.22 2.38
N LYS A 96 -8.72 6.96 1.82
CA LYS A 96 -8.55 6.67 0.40
C LYS A 96 -8.95 5.25 0.08
N GLN A 97 -9.94 5.11 -0.79
CA GLN A 97 -10.29 3.83 -1.39
C GLN A 97 -9.38 3.52 -2.58
N PRO A 98 -9.11 2.23 -2.88
CA PRO A 98 -8.47 1.86 -4.13
C PRO A 98 -9.33 2.31 -5.32
N TYR A 99 -8.69 2.49 -6.47
CA TYR A 99 -9.37 2.91 -7.69
C TYR A 99 -10.38 1.83 -8.15
N VAL A 100 -11.49 2.30 -8.72
CA VAL A 100 -12.75 1.53 -8.92
C VAL A 100 -12.63 0.38 -9.91
N THR A 101 -11.62 0.32 -10.77
CA THR A 101 -11.53 -0.73 -11.80
C THR A 101 -11.09 -2.10 -11.27
N ASP A 102 -10.84 -2.23 -9.96
CA ASP A 102 -10.33 -3.47 -9.33
C ASP A 102 -11.34 -4.10 -8.34
N VAL A 103 -12.61 -3.65 -8.32
CA VAL A 103 -13.67 -4.30 -7.51
C VAL A 103 -14.21 -5.51 -8.27
N TRP A 104 -13.55 -6.64 -8.12
CA TRP A 104 -14.19 -7.93 -8.37
C TRP A 104 -15.13 -8.22 -7.22
N GLU A 105 -16.43 -8.00 -7.41
CA GLU A 105 -17.43 -8.47 -6.45
C GLU A 105 -17.44 -10.00 -6.46
N GLU A 106 -17.40 -10.60 -5.27
CA GLU A 106 -17.57 -12.05 -5.15
C GLU A 106 -18.92 -12.42 -5.73
N LYS A 107 -18.91 -13.25 -6.78
CA LYS A 107 -20.15 -13.77 -7.34
C LYS A 107 -20.75 -14.75 -6.32
N GLU A 108 -21.84 -14.34 -5.67
CA GLU A 108 -22.59 -15.21 -4.76
C GLU A 108 -23.14 -16.47 -5.48
N VAL A 109 -23.38 -16.36 -6.79
CA VAL A 109 -23.84 -17.48 -7.62
C VAL A 109 -22.91 -17.69 -8.82
N PRO A 110 -22.50 -18.94 -9.10
CA PRO A 110 -21.73 -19.21 -10.30
C PRO A 110 -22.60 -18.92 -11.52
N GLY A 111 -22.11 -18.05 -12.40
CA GLY A 111 -22.79 -17.72 -13.64
C GLY A 111 -22.72 -18.89 -14.62
N TRP A 112 -23.72 -19.76 -14.55
CA TRP A 112 -24.13 -20.66 -15.63
C TRP A 112 -25.56 -20.30 -16.02
#